data_AF-A0A6L7U4U3-F1
#
_entry.id   AF-A0A6L7U4U3-F1
#
_cell.length_a   1.000
_cell.length_b   1.000
_cell.length_c   1.000
_cell.angle_alpha   90.00
_cell.angle_beta   90.00
_cell.angle_gamma   90.00
#
_symmetry.space_group_name_H-M   'P 1'
#
loop_
_entity.id
_entity.type
_entity.pdbx_description
1 polymer ?
#
loop_
_entity_poly.entity_id
_entity_poly.type
_entity_poly.pdbx_seq_one_letter_code
_entity_poly.pdbx_strand_id
1 'polypeptide(L)'
;MSGLVGINCPYYHSDFNRGQETSSCRMLEASPLGSSGWHEGLCRTCPVPGLMRDTTCHHLHVEGEIQRGFFRKRVQVTFALCRNGVEELADPMRCPACEASMPSLD
;
A
#
# COMPACT_ATOMS: atom_id res chain seq x y z
N MET A 1 -16.45 -0.24 18.18
CA MET A 1 -16.00 -1.35 17.30
C MET A 1 -14.78 -0.86 16.52
N SER A 2 -13.59 -1.10 17.06
CA SER A 2 -12.31 -0.69 16.46
C SER A 2 -11.99 -1.64 15.32
N GLY A 3 -12.44 -1.31 14.12
CA GLY A 3 -12.15 -2.08 12.92
C GLY A 3 -10.65 -2.04 12.64
N LEU A 4 -9.96 -3.14 12.96
CA LEU A 4 -8.77 -3.69 12.32
C LEU A 4 -8.06 -2.73 11.35
N VAL A 5 -7.38 -1.72 11.89
CA VAL A 5 -6.66 -0.74 11.09
C VAL A 5 -5.48 -1.43 10.42
N GLY A 6 -5.41 -1.37 9.09
CA GLY A 6 -4.24 -1.87 8.36
C GLY A 6 -4.02 -3.39 8.46
N ILE A 7 -5.03 -4.18 8.83
CA ILE A 7 -4.80 -5.57 9.29
C ILE A 7 -4.28 -6.57 8.25
N ASN A 8 -4.08 -6.14 7.02
CA ASN A 8 -3.35 -6.89 5.99
C ASN A 8 -2.57 -5.94 5.07
N CYS A 9 -2.20 -4.76 5.56
CA CYS A 9 -1.38 -3.83 4.81
C CYS A 9 0.09 -4.22 4.99
N PRO A 10 0.83 -4.60 3.93
CA PRO A 10 2.24 -4.98 4.07
C PRO A 10 3.14 -3.83 4.52
N TYR A 11 2.64 -2.59 4.46
CA TYR A 11 3.36 -1.39 4.85
C TYR A 11 2.98 -0.86 6.23
N TYR A 12 1.97 -1.43 6.89
CA TYR A 12 1.62 -1.04 8.25
C TYR A 12 2.57 -1.73 9.24
N HIS A 13 3.18 -0.94 10.13
CA HIS A 13 4.03 -1.45 11.20
C HIS A 13 3.50 -0.96 12.54
N SER A 14 3.49 -1.82 13.55
CA SER A 14 3.15 -1.46 14.93
C SER A 14 4.19 -2.07 15.86
N ASP A 15 4.84 -1.23 16.64
CA ASP A 15 5.78 -1.61 17.68
C ASP A 15 5.19 -1.31 19.06
N PHE A 16 5.42 -2.21 20.01
CA PHE A 16 5.05 -2.00 21.41
C PHE A 16 6.31 -1.99 22.27
N ASN A 17 6.71 -0.81 22.73
CA ASN A 17 7.91 -0.61 23.53
C ASN A 17 7.56 -0.03 24.90
N ARG A 18 7.71 -0.85 25.94
CA ARG A 18 7.58 -0.45 27.37
C ARG A 18 6.26 0.26 27.70
N GLY A 19 5.14 -0.19 27.14
CA GLY A 19 3.82 0.41 27.39
C GLY A 19 3.44 1.52 26.42
N GLN A 20 4.31 1.87 25.46
CA GLN A 20 4.00 2.77 24.36
C GLN A 20 3.81 1.96 23.08
N GLU A 21 2.67 2.15 22.43
CA GLU A 21 2.42 1.65 21.08
C GLU A 21 2.79 2.74 20.08
N THR A 22 3.65 2.41 19.12
CA THR A 22 4.00 3.29 18.01
C THR A 22 3.66 2.59 16.71
N SER A 23 2.82 3.23 15.90
CA SER A 23 2.46 2.74 14.57
C SER A 23 3.10 3.61 13.50
N SER A 24 3.38 3.01 12.34
CA SER A 24 3.89 3.73 11.19
C SER A 24 3.47 3.10 9.86
N CYS A 25 3.67 3.85 8.77
CA CYS A 25 3.43 3.39 7.41
C CYS A 25 4.70 3.48 6.58
N ARG A 26 5.38 2.35 6.39
CA ARG A 26 6.67 2.25 5.72
C ARG A 26 6.66 2.73 4.26
N MET A 27 5.51 2.62 3.57
CA MET A 27 5.34 3.15 2.22
C MET A 27 5.49 4.68 2.19
N LEU A 28 4.92 5.37 3.18
CA LEU A 28 4.92 6.83 3.25
C LEU A 28 6.19 7.37 3.91
N GLU A 29 6.83 6.59 4.79
CA GLU A 29 8.17 6.90 5.33
C GLU A 29 9.25 6.90 4.25
N ALA A 30 9.11 6.05 3.23
CA ALA A 30 10.03 6.03 2.08
C ALA A 30 9.93 7.29 1.20
N SER A 31 8.84 8.05 1.31
CA SER A 31 8.65 9.30 0.57
C SER A 31 9.14 10.50 1.40
N PRO A 32 9.97 11.41 0.85
CA PRO A 32 10.47 12.60 1.56
C PRO A 32 9.37 13.50 2.15
N LEU A 33 8.17 13.46 1.56
CA LEU A 33 7.00 14.25 1.97
C LEU A 33 5.93 13.41 2.66
N GLY A 34 6.06 12.08 2.68
CA GLY A 34 4.96 11.16 3.00
C GLY A 34 4.74 10.90 4.50
N SER A 35 5.79 10.96 5.33
CA SER A 35 5.67 10.70 6.78
C SER A 35 4.97 11.84 7.54
N SER A 36 5.11 13.09 7.08
CA SER A 36 4.56 14.26 7.75
C SER A 36 3.03 14.32 7.63
N GLY A 37 2.36 14.00 8.74
CA GLY A 37 0.91 14.05 8.85
C GLY A 37 0.20 12.73 8.54
N TRP A 38 0.95 11.63 8.48
CA TRP A 38 0.36 10.29 8.58
C TRP A 38 -0.22 10.06 9.98
N HIS A 39 -1.32 9.32 10.03
CA HIS A 39 -1.88 8.73 11.24
C HIS A 39 -2.75 7.52 10.86
N GLU A 40 -2.99 6.62 11.81
CA GLU A 40 -3.78 5.39 11.61
C GLU A 40 -5.16 5.60 10.98
N GLY A 41 -5.78 6.75 11.21
CA GLY A 41 -7.08 7.10 10.61
C GLY A 41 -7.06 7.08 9.07
N LEU A 42 -5.92 7.38 8.45
CA LEU A 42 -5.75 7.32 6.99
C LEU A 42 -5.76 5.88 6.46
N CYS A 43 -5.36 4.91 7.28
CA CYS A 43 -5.36 3.49 6.90
C CYS A 43 -6.79 2.95 6.73
N ARG A 44 -7.80 3.56 7.35
CA ARG A 44 -9.22 3.17 7.21
C ARG A 44 -9.76 3.33 5.79
N THR A 45 -9.19 4.27 5.04
CA THR A 45 -9.56 4.55 3.64
C THR A 45 -8.39 4.35 2.68
N CYS A 46 -7.33 3.69 3.13
CA CYS A 46 -6.15 3.46 2.30
C CYS A 46 -6.50 2.42 1.22
N PRO A 47 -6.19 2.68 -0.06
CA PRO A 47 -6.49 1.73 -1.15
C PRO A 47 -5.55 0.52 -1.14
N VAL A 48 -4.35 0.63 -0.54
CA VAL A 48 -3.27 -0.36 -0.65
C VAL A 48 -3.67 -1.76 -0.17
N PRO A 49 -4.36 -1.96 0.98
CA PRO A 49 -4.76 -3.29 1.39
C PRO A 49 -5.73 -3.97 0.42
N GLY A 50 -6.62 -3.20 -0.24
CA GLY A 50 -7.50 -3.73 -1.29
C GLY A 50 -6.69 -4.09 -2.52
N LEU A 51 -5.88 -3.14 -3.01
CA LEU A 51 -5.00 -3.34 -4.16
C LEU A 51 -4.10 -4.58 -4.02
N MET A 52 -3.45 -4.76 -2.88
CA MET A 52 -2.56 -5.90 -2.63
C MET A 52 -3.29 -7.25 -2.55
N ARG A 53 -4.58 -7.24 -2.22
CA ARG A 53 -5.41 -8.45 -2.19
C ARG A 53 -5.91 -8.84 -3.58
N ASP A 54 -6.22 -7.85 -4.40
CA ASP A 54 -6.96 -8.05 -5.64
C ASP A 54 -6.09 -7.97 -6.91
N THR A 55 -4.84 -7.53 -6.80
CA THR A 55 -3.88 -7.45 -7.93
C THR A 55 -3.49 -8.82 -8.46
N THR A 56 -3.32 -8.95 -9.78
CA THR A 56 -2.72 -10.14 -10.42
C THR A 56 -1.19 -10.14 -10.36
N CYS A 57 -0.57 -9.09 -9.81
CA CYS A 57 0.87 -8.96 -9.69
C CYS A 57 1.39 -9.39 -8.30
N HIS A 58 1.96 -10.59 -8.18
CA HIS A 58 2.55 -11.07 -6.92
C HIS A 58 3.81 -10.31 -6.48
N HIS A 59 4.45 -9.61 -7.41
CA HIS A 59 5.67 -8.86 -7.17
C HIS A 59 5.45 -7.34 -7.17
N LEU A 60 4.19 -6.92 -7.02
CA LEU A 60 3.80 -5.52 -7.00
C LEU A 60 4.58 -4.76 -5.93
N HIS A 61 5.16 -3.64 -6.33
CA HIS A 61 5.66 -2.63 -5.43
C HIS A 61 4.95 -1.32 -5.74
N VAL A 62 4.46 -0.65 -4.70
CA VAL A 62 3.76 0.62 -4.84
C VAL A 62 4.45 1.70 -4.01
N GLU A 63 4.40 2.90 -4.54
CA GLU A 63 4.70 4.12 -3.82
C GLU A 63 3.42 4.95 -3.70
N GLY A 64 3.39 5.82 -2.70
CA GLY A 64 2.25 6.69 -2.51
C GLY A 64 2.58 7.90 -1.66
N GLU A 65 1.59 8.76 -1.56
CA GLU A 65 1.66 9.99 -0.79
C GLU A 65 0.35 10.27 -0.04
N ILE A 66 0.40 11.24 0.85
CA ILE A 66 -0.80 11.78 1.50
C ILE A 66 -1.31 12.96 0.66
N GLN A 67 -2.39 12.73 -0.09
CA GLN A 67 -3.05 13.79 -0.83
C GLN A 67 -4.01 14.56 0.09
N ARG A 68 -3.95 15.89 0.03
CA ARG A 68 -4.89 16.78 0.73
C ARG A 68 -6.03 17.15 -0.22
N GLY A 69 -7.23 16.62 0.05
CA GLY A 69 -8.47 17.10 -0.57
C GLY A 69 -9.05 18.29 0.22
N PHE A 70 -10.15 18.84 -0.27
CA PHE A 70 -10.79 20.02 0.32
C PHE A 70 -11.24 19.82 1.78
N PHE A 71 -11.68 18.61 2.15
CA PHE A 71 -12.16 18.31 3.51
C PHE A 71 -11.43 17.16 4.22
N ARG A 72 -10.56 16.42 3.54
CA ARG A 72 -9.88 15.27 4.14
C ARG A 72 -8.55 14.95 3.47
N LYS A 73 -7.66 14.36 4.27
CA LYS A 73 -6.45 13.70 3.77
C LYS A 73 -6.78 12.27 3.39
N ARG A 74 -6.09 11.73 2.38
CA ARG A 74 -6.16 10.32 2.00
C ARG A 74 -4.80 9.85 1.52
N VAL A 75 -4.57 8.55 1.64
CA VAL A 75 -3.44 7.90 0.96
C VAL A 75 -3.80 7.74 -0.52
N GLN A 76 -2.89 8.13 -1.41
CA GLN A 76 -2.99 7.89 -2.84
C GLN A 76 -1.76 7.12 -3.31
N VAL A 77 -1.98 6.06 -4.09
CA VAL A 77 -0.92 5.37 -4.82
C VAL A 77 -0.54 6.25 -6.01
N THR A 78 0.74 6.58 -6.12
CA THR A 78 1.28 7.48 -7.16
C THR A 78 2.09 6.73 -8.20
N PHE A 79 2.66 5.59 -7.82
CA PHE A 79 3.47 4.76 -8.69
C PHE A 79 3.28 3.30 -8.34
N ALA A 80 3.29 2.45 -9.35
CA ALA A 80 3.16 1.01 -9.20
C ALA A 80 4.06 0.32 -10.21
N LEU A 81 4.82 -0.66 -9.75
CA LEU A 81 5.78 -1.40 -10.58
C LEU A 81 5.68 -2.89 -10.31
N CYS A 82 5.80 -3.69 -11.36
CA CYS A 82 6.03 -5.11 -11.25
C CYS A 82 7.54 -5.36 -11.12
N ARG A 83 8.01 -5.86 -9.97
CA ARG A 83 9.45 -6.14 -9.79
C ARG A 83 9.97 -7.27 -10.67
N ASN A 84 9.10 -8.20 -11.09
CA ASN A 84 9.49 -9.33 -11.94
C ASN A 84 9.59 -8.94 -13.42
N GLY A 85 8.58 -8.21 -13.92
CA GLY A 85 8.58 -7.69 -15.29
C GLY A 85 9.46 -6.45 -15.48
N VAL A 86 9.88 -5.81 -14.37
CA VAL A 86 10.62 -4.54 -14.35
C VAL A 86 9.91 -3.48 -15.20
N GLU A 87 8.60 -3.39 -15.01
CA GLU A 87 7.72 -2.47 -15.75
C GLU A 87 6.82 -1.70 -14.79
N GLU A 88 6.54 -0.45 -15.15
CA GLU A 88 5.50 0.35 -14.49
C GLU A 88 4.12 -0.16 -14.93
N LEU A 89 3.21 -0.28 -13.97
CA LEU A 89 1.84 -0.71 -14.21
C LEU A 89 0.93 0.52 -14.21
N ALA A 90 0.38 0.85 -15.39
CA ALA A 90 -0.64 1.90 -15.51
C ALA A 90 -1.92 1.57 -14.73
N ASP A 91 -2.28 0.29 -14.67
CA ASP A 91 -3.32 -0.24 -13.77
C ASP A 91 -2.67 -1.24 -12.80
N PRO A 92 -2.50 -0.89 -11.52
CA PRO A 92 -1.82 -1.77 -10.56
C PRO A 92 -2.63 -3.01 -10.20
N MET A 93 -3.90 -3.10 -10.62
CA MET A 93 -4.71 -4.31 -10.45
C MET A 93 -4.29 -5.43 -11.40
N ARG A 94 -3.65 -5.10 -12.54
CA ARG A 94 -3.33 -6.08 -13.58
C ARG A 94 -1.88 -6.00 -14.03
N CYS A 95 -1.20 -7.14 -14.04
CA CYS A 95 0.13 -7.28 -14.61
C CYS A 95 0.13 -8.34 -15.72
N PRO A 96 0.17 -7.93 -17.00
CA PRO A 96 0.19 -8.86 -18.13
C PRO A 96 1.36 -9.84 -18.09
N ALA A 97 2.54 -9.39 -17.65
CA ALA A 97 3.71 -10.25 -17.52
C ALA A 97 3.51 -11.36 -16.47
N CYS A 98 2.94 -11.04 -15.31
CA CYS A 98 2.64 -12.02 -14.27
C CYS A 98 1.52 -12.98 -14.71
N GLU A 99 0.46 -12.45 -15.34
CA GLU A 99 -0.66 -13.26 -15.87
C GLU A 99 -0.18 -14.27 -16.92
N ALA A 100 0.71 -13.88 -17.82
CA ALA A 100 1.29 -14.78 -18.82
C ALA A 100 2.27 -15.82 -18.23
N SER A 101 2.89 -15.49 -17.09
CA SER A 101 3.90 -16.34 -16.45
C SER A 101 3.32 -17.44 -15.56
N MET A 102 2.02 -17.38 -15.23
CA MET A 102 1.35 -18.46 -14.51
C MET A 102 0.95 -19.54 -15.53
N PRO A 103 1.61 -20.72 -15.53
CA PRO A 103 1.11 -21.83 -16.32
C PRO A 103 -0.27 -22.21 -15.79
N SER A 104 -1.22 -22.44 -16.70
CA SER A 104 -2.49 -23.08 -16.36
C SER A 104 -2.19 -24.38 -15.63
N LEU A 105 -2.68 -24.51 -14.40
CA LEU A 105 -2.72 -25.79 -13.70
C LEU A 105 -3.74 -26.67 -14.44
N ASP A 106 -3.24 -27.51 -15.35
CA ASP A 106 -3.95 -28.69 -15.87
C ASP A 106 -3.91 -29.84 -14.85
#